data_AF-A0A3D0NDG3-F1
#
_entry.id   AF-A0A3D0NDG3-F1
#
_cell.length_a   1.000
_cell.length_b   1.000
_cell.length_c   1.000
_cell.angle_alpha   90.00
_cell.angle_beta   90.00
_cell.angle_gamma   90.00
#
_symmetry.space_group_name_H-M   'P 1'
#
loop_
_entity.id
_entity.type
_entity.pdbx_description
1 polymer ?
#
loop_
_entity_poly.entity_id
_entity_poly.type
_entity_poly.pdbx_seq_one_letter_code
_entity_poly.pdbx_strand_id
1 'polypeptide(L)'
;MLVTANHKVDELVAHLERYIITEDVELSLVNAATLTLVTGESIESWLETAQPHGPIIPNHWFTQASYWLLNSVSDEHSQVLHALSDDEVQAARIAAGTPLYGTDISDEQFAQEVNRDALAISFTKGCYLGQEPIARIDALGNVHWYLTR
;
A
#
# COMPACT_ATOMS: atom_id res chain seq x y z
N MET A 1 -1.79 -8.01 8.16
CA MET A 1 -1.11 -8.35 6.90
C MET A 1 -0.48 -7.09 6.34
N LEU A 2 0.79 -7.17 5.95
CA LEU A 2 1.53 -6.07 5.31
C LEU A 2 1.81 -6.48 3.87
N VAL A 3 1.59 -5.57 2.93
CA VAL A 3 1.93 -5.75 1.51
C VAL A 3 3.03 -4.77 1.18
N THR A 4 4.15 -5.27 0.65
CA THR A 4 5.32 -4.46 0.28
C THR A 4 5.88 -4.93 -1.06
N ALA A 5 6.76 -4.13 -1.66
CA ALA A 5 7.45 -4.51 -2.89
C ALA A 5 8.35 -5.73 -2.63
N ASN A 6 8.39 -6.67 -3.58
CA ASN A 6 9.15 -7.93 -3.45
C ASN A 6 10.62 -7.70 -3.04
N HIS A 7 11.25 -6.65 -3.56
CA HIS A 7 12.66 -6.33 -3.28
C HIS A 7 12.90 -5.77 -1.87
N LYS A 8 11.86 -5.41 -1.11
CA LYS A 8 11.95 -4.88 0.27
C LYS A 8 11.57 -5.89 1.34
N VAL A 9 11.14 -7.11 0.97
CA VAL A 9 10.64 -8.10 1.93
C VAL A 9 11.69 -8.43 2.99
N ASP A 10 12.90 -8.84 2.57
CA ASP A 10 13.95 -9.26 3.51
C ASP A 10 14.39 -8.13 4.44
N GLU A 11 14.57 -6.92 3.88
CA GLU A 11 14.95 -5.74 4.66
C GLU A 11 13.87 -5.35 5.66
N LEU A 12 12.59 -5.40 5.26
CA LEU A 12 11.46 -5.08 6.13
C LEU A 12 11.32 -6.10 7.26
N VAL A 13 11.44 -7.39 6.96
CA VAL A 13 11.39 -8.45 7.98
C VAL A 13 12.53 -8.25 8.99
N ALA A 14 13.76 -8.11 8.52
CA ALA A 14 14.92 -7.86 9.38
C ALA A 14 14.79 -6.55 10.18
N HIS A 15 14.08 -5.55 9.66
CA HIS A 15 13.78 -4.33 10.38
C HIS A 15 12.80 -4.57 11.53
N LEU A 16 11.67 -5.24 11.25
CA LEU A 16 10.62 -5.51 12.24
C LEU A 16 11.12 -6.43 13.36
N GLU A 17 11.91 -7.45 13.03
CA GLU A 17 12.48 -8.40 14.00
C GLU A 17 13.31 -7.72 15.11
N ARG A 18 13.99 -6.60 14.81
CA ARG A 18 14.75 -5.85 15.83
C ARG A 18 13.89 -5.29 16.96
N TYR A 19 12.59 -5.16 16.73
CA TYR A 19 11.62 -4.59 17.67
C TYR A 19 10.67 -5.65 18.26
N ILE A 20 10.82 -6.92 17.87
CA ILE A 20 10.11 -8.05 18.48
C ILE A 20 11.08 -8.70 19.45
N ILE A 21 11.07 -8.24 20.71
CA ILE A 21 12.00 -8.71 21.75
C ILE A 21 11.22 -9.45 22.83
N THR A 22 10.20 -8.79 23.37
CA THR A 22 9.35 -9.33 24.45
C THR A 22 7.92 -9.55 24.00
N GLU A 23 7.59 -9.07 22.80
CA GLU A 23 6.30 -9.15 22.16
C GLU A 23 6.03 -10.58 21.70
N ASP A 24 4.83 -11.07 22.00
CA ASP A 24 4.33 -12.36 21.50
C ASP A 24 3.81 -12.18 20.06
N VAL A 25 4.74 -12.07 19.11
CA VAL A 25 4.45 -11.81 17.70
C VAL A 25 5.32 -12.69 16.82
N GLU A 26 4.68 -13.38 15.88
CA GLU A 26 5.36 -14.15 14.83
C GLU A 26 5.17 -13.50 13.47
N LEU A 27 6.27 -13.34 12.73
CA LEU A 27 6.25 -12.90 11.33
C LEU A 27 6.29 -14.13 10.42
N SER A 28 5.35 -14.21 9.49
CA SER A 28 5.35 -15.25 8.46
C SER A 28 5.12 -14.64 7.08
N LEU A 29 5.85 -15.16 6.09
CA LEU A 29 5.67 -14.79 4.70
C LEU A 29 4.48 -15.54 4.13
N VAL A 30 3.51 -14.78 3.63
CA VAL A 30 2.40 -15.34 2.85
C VAL A 30 2.85 -15.37 1.40
N ASN A 31 3.35 -16.53 0.97
CA ASN A 31 3.59 -16.79 -0.44
C ASN A 31 2.23 -17.05 -1.11
N ALA A 32 1.49 -15.99 -1.42
CA ALA A 32 0.28 -16.12 -2.20
C ALA A 32 0.65 -16.64 -3.59
N ALA A 33 0.02 -17.74 -4.01
CA ALA A 33 0.26 -18.31 -5.35
C ALA A 33 -0.08 -17.31 -6.47
N THR A 34 -0.98 -16.37 -6.20
CA THR A 34 -1.31 -15.25 -7.09
C THR A 34 -1.82 -14.06 -6.28
N LEU A 35 -1.33 -12.86 -6.58
CA LEU A 35 -1.84 -11.59 -6.05
C LEU A 35 -2.46 -10.81 -7.21
N THR A 36 -3.76 -10.58 -7.17
CA THR A 36 -4.49 -9.91 -8.26
C THR A 36 -4.98 -8.55 -7.79
N LEU A 37 -4.64 -7.49 -8.53
CA LEU A 37 -5.20 -6.16 -8.35
C LEU A 37 -6.46 -6.03 -9.20
N VAL A 38 -7.57 -5.65 -8.57
CA VAL A 38 -8.82 -5.34 -9.28
C VAL A 38 -9.27 -3.92 -8.97
N THR A 39 -9.81 -3.23 -9.97
CA THR A 39 -10.33 -1.87 -9.84
C THR A 39 -11.42 -1.60 -10.89
N GLY A 40 -12.29 -0.64 -10.63
CA GLY A 40 -13.37 -0.25 -11.54
C GLY A 40 -14.57 0.32 -10.79
N GLU A 41 -15.41 1.08 -11.48
CA GLU A 41 -16.61 1.70 -10.89
C GLU A 41 -17.62 0.67 -10.33
N SER A 42 -17.68 -0.53 -10.92
CA SER A 42 -18.58 -1.61 -10.47
C SER A 42 -17.87 -2.72 -9.69
N ILE A 43 -16.64 -2.48 -9.23
CA ILE A 43 -15.82 -3.56 -8.66
C ILE A 43 -16.41 -4.12 -7.36
N GLU A 44 -17.03 -3.29 -6.52
CA GLU A 44 -17.65 -3.73 -5.27
C GLU A 44 -18.84 -4.67 -5.53
N SER A 45 -19.71 -4.34 -6.49
CA SER A 45 -20.81 -5.22 -6.92
C SER A 45 -20.30 -6.52 -7.55
N TRP A 46 -19.20 -6.43 -8.31
CA TRP A 46 -18.54 -7.63 -8.84
C TRP A 46 -17.98 -8.50 -7.71
N LEU A 47 -17.38 -7.93 -6.66
CA LEU A 47 -16.87 -8.68 -5.50
C LEU A 47 -17.98 -9.43 -4.76
N GLU A 48 -19.15 -8.80 -4.58
CA GLU A 48 -20.32 -9.44 -3.97
C GLU A 48 -20.80 -10.66 -4.76
N THR A 49 -20.70 -10.59 -6.09
CA THR A 49 -21.11 -11.68 -7.00
C THR A 49 -20.04 -12.77 -7.10
N ALA A 50 -18.78 -12.37 -7.27
CA ALA A 50 -17.66 -13.26 -7.53
C ALA A 50 -17.21 -14.04 -6.28
N GLN A 51 -17.50 -13.51 -5.08
CA GLN A 51 -17.17 -14.08 -3.78
C GLN A 51 -15.79 -14.75 -3.74
N PRO A 52 -14.70 -13.99 -4.03
CA PRO A 52 -13.38 -14.57 -4.15
C PRO A 52 -12.95 -15.23 -2.84
N HIS A 53 -12.31 -16.39 -2.95
CA HIS A 53 -11.83 -17.13 -1.78
C HIS A 53 -10.54 -16.50 -1.25
N GLY A 54 -10.54 -16.03 -0.01
CA GLY A 54 -9.33 -15.56 0.67
C GLY A 54 -9.36 -14.08 1.03
N PRO A 55 -8.23 -13.52 1.49
CA PRO A 55 -8.16 -12.13 1.92
C PRO A 55 -8.40 -11.15 0.77
N ILE A 56 -9.30 -10.19 1.02
CA ILE A 56 -9.53 -9.01 0.18
C ILE A 56 -8.99 -7.81 0.94
N ILE A 57 -8.04 -7.07 0.35
CA ILE A 57 -7.41 -5.91 0.99
C ILE A 57 -7.73 -4.65 0.18
N PRO A 58 -8.22 -3.57 0.81
CA PRO A 58 -8.34 -2.28 0.14
C PRO A 58 -7.00 -1.82 -0.45
N ASN A 59 -7.05 -1.30 -1.67
CA ASN A 59 -5.94 -0.65 -2.35
C ASN A 59 -6.30 0.83 -2.58
N HIS A 60 -5.29 1.70 -2.47
CA HIS A 60 -5.45 3.15 -2.62
C HIS A 60 -4.53 3.74 -3.70
N TRP A 61 -4.12 2.92 -4.67
CA TRP A 61 -3.32 3.35 -5.82
C TRP A 61 -4.13 4.18 -6.79
N PHE A 62 -5.43 3.95 -6.88
CA PHE A 62 -6.30 4.62 -7.84
C PHE A 62 -7.34 5.50 -7.14
N THR A 63 -7.94 6.41 -7.90
CA THR A 63 -9.08 7.22 -7.43
C THR A 63 -10.37 6.40 -7.31
N GLN A 64 -10.50 5.35 -8.12
CA GLN A 64 -11.61 4.41 -8.07
C GLN A 64 -11.37 3.37 -6.97
N ALA A 65 -12.44 2.70 -6.53
CA ALA A 65 -12.33 1.57 -5.63
C ALA A 65 -11.40 0.50 -6.22
N SER A 66 -10.53 -0.05 -5.39
CA SER A 66 -9.57 -1.06 -5.81
C SER A 66 -9.17 -1.96 -4.66
N TYR A 67 -8.85 -3.21 -4.99
CA TYR A 67 -8.60 -4.25 -4.00
C TYR A 67 -7.51 -5.22 -4.47
N TRP A 68 -6.72 -5.69 -3.51
CA TRP A 68 -5.86 -6.85 -3.68
C TRP A 68 -6.63 -8.11 -3.29
N LEU A 69 -6.61 -9.10 -4.17
CA LEU A 69 -7.14 -10.43 -3.93
C LEU A 69 -5.97 -11.39 -3.74
N LEU A 70 -5.87 -11.98 -2.55
CA LEU A 70 -4.86 -12.99 -2.24
C LEU A 70 -5.46 -14.37 -2.46
N ASN A 71 -5.55 -14.75 -3.74
CA ASN A 71 -5.85 -16.08 -4.31
C ASN A 71 -6.48 -15.88 -5.71
N SER A 72 -6.72 -17.00 -6.39
CA SER A 72 -7.44 -17.01 -7.66
C SER A 72 -8.93 -16.71 -7.49
N VAL A 73 -9.42 -15.88 -8.40
CA VAL A 73 -10.85 -15.78 -8.74
C VAL A 73 -11.21 -16.99 -9.61
N SER A 74 -12.46 -17.47 -9.58
CA SER A 74 -12.88 -18.53 -10.51
C SER A 74 -12.72 -18.09 -11.96
N ASP A 75 -12.46 -19.04 -12.86
CA ASP A 75 -12.26 -18.75 -14.28
C ASP A 75 -13.43 -17.95 -14.89
N GLU A 76 -14.66 -18.28 -14.52
CA GLU A 76 -15.88 -17.59 -14.98
C GLU A 76 -15.89 -16.10 -14.60
N HIS A 77 -15.52 -15.75 -13.37
CA HIS A 77 -15.51 -14.36 -12.91
C HIS A 77 -14.26 -13.60 -13.37
N SER A 78 -13.17 -14.29 -13.69
CA SER A 78 -11.97 -13.65 -14.26
C SER A 78 -12.15 -13.22 -15.73
N GLN A 79 -12.97 -13.95 -16.51
CA GLN A 79 -13.19 -13.68 -17.93
C GLN A 79 -13.93 -12.36 -18.21
N VAL A 80 -14.69 -11.85 -17.24
CA VAL A 80 -15.37 -10.56 -17.36
C VAL A 80 -14.46 -9.37 -17.02
N LEU A 81 -13.24 -9.63 -16.53
CA LEU A 81 -12.27 -8.59 -16.21
C LEU A 81 -11.42 -8.26 -17.44
N HIS A 82 -11.10 -6.98 -17.59
CA HIS A 82 -10.15 -6.50 -18.57
C HIS A 82 -8.76 -6.39 -17.92
N ALA A 83 -7.77 -7.08 -18.48
CA ALA A 83 -6.40 -6.98 -18.01
C ALA A 83 -5.81 -5.61 -18.35
N LEU A 84 -5.23 -4.93 -17.36
CA LEU A 84 -4.48 -3.70 -17.56
C LEU A 84 -3.00 -4.04 -17.72
N SER A 85 -2.33 -3.34 -18.64
CA SER A 85 -0.88 -3.35 -18.76
C SER A 85 -0.21 -2.61 -17.61
N ASP A 86 1.06 -2.88 -17.38
CA ASP A 86 1.86 -2.19 -16.37
C ASP A 86 1.86 -0.67 -16.58
N ASP A 87 1.94 -0.22 -17.84
CA ASP A 87 1.93 1.22 -18.18
C ASP A 87 0.58 1.88 -17.84
N GLU A 88 -0.54 1.20 -18.08
CA GLU A 88 -1.86 1.70 -17.70
C GLU A 88 -2.01 1.80 -16.18
N VAL A 89 -1.50 0.81 -15.45
CA VAL A 89 -1.47 0.81 -13.97
C VAL A 89 -0.61 1.95 -13.44
N GLN A 90 0.59 2.15 -13.99
CA GLN A 90 1.48 3.24 -13.59
C GLN A 90 0.87 4.60 -13.89
N ALA A 91 0.31 4.79 -15.10
CA ALA A 91 -0.33 6.04 -15.49
C ALA A 91 -1.52 6.38 -14.57
N ALA A 92 -2.39 5.41 -14.28
CA ALA A 92 -3.53 5.59 -13.39
C ALA A 92 -3.11 5.96 -11.96
N ARG A 93 -2.07 5.28 -11.45
CA ARG A 93 -1.51 5.54 -10.11
C ARG A 93 -0.88 6.93 -10.01
N ILE A 94 -0.10 7.34 -11.01
CA ILE A 94 0.52 8.67 -11.08
C ILE A 94 -0.56 9.76 -11.14
N ALA A 95 -1.60 9.58 -11.99
CA ALA A 95 -2.72 10.51 -12.07
C ALA A 95 -3.50 10.64 -10.75
N ALA A 96 -3.55 9.56 -9.96
CA ALA A 96 -4.11 9.52 -8.62
C ALA A 96 -3.18 10.10 -7.54
N GLY A 97 -1.91 10.36 -7.86
CA GLY A 97 -0.92 10.90 -6.91
C GLY A 97 -0.46 9.90 -5.86
N THR A 98 -0.44 8.60 -6.17
CA THR A 98 -0.06 7.56 -5.20
C THR A 98 1.35 7.03 -5.46
N PRO A 99 2.40 7.52 -4.77
CA PRO A 99 3.78 7.10 -5.01
C PRO A 99 4.06 5.63 -4.66
N LEU A 100 5.04 5.05 -5.35
CA LEU A 100 5.66 3.76 -5.03
C LEU A 100 7.05 3.96 -4.44
N TYR A 101 7.31 3.25 -3.35
CA TYR A 101 8.63 3.15 -2.75
C TYR A 101 9.60 2.44 -3.70
N GLY A 102 10.82 2.97 -3.83
CA GLY A 102 11.87 2.47 -4.73
C GLY A 102 11.69 2.90 -6.18
N THR A 103 10.60 3.60 -6.52
CA THR A 103 10.36 4.19 -7.86
C THR A 103 10.21 5.69 -7.77
N ASP A 104 9.23 6.18 -7.01
CA ASP A 104 8.93 7.62 -6.92
C ASP A 104 9.53 8.25 -5.65
N ILE A 105 9.71 7.44 -4.59
CA ILE A 105 10.22 7.87 -3.28
C ILE A 105 11.18 6.82 -2.70
N SER A 106 12.06 7.24 -1.80
CA SER A 106 13.00 6.39 -1.07
C SER A 106 13.14 6.86 0.39
N ASP A 107 14.10 6.28 1.12
CA ASP A 107 14.41 6.69 2.50
C ASP A 107 15.09 8.07 2.59
N GLU A 108 15.41 8.70 1.45
CA GLU A 108 16.05 10.01 1.41
C GLU A 108 15.08 11.16 1.65
N GLN A 109 13.76 10.90 1.58
CA GLN A 109 12.71 11.90 1.76
C GLN A 109 12.02 11.81 3.12
N PHE A 110 11.57 12.95 3.63
CA PHE A 110 10.69 12.96 4.79
C PHE A 110 9.28 12.48 4.39
N ALA A 111 8.59 11.79 5.30
CA ALA A 111 7.23 11.30 5.04
C ALA A 111 6.26 12.42 4.63
N GLN A 112 6.45 13.63 5.18
CA GLN A 112 5.65 14.81 4.84
C GLN A 112 5.91 15.37 3.44
N GLU A 113 7.11 15.15 2.87
CA GLU A 113 7.43 15.53 1.48
C GLU A 113 6.62 14.68 0.49
N VAL A 114 6.23 13.46 0.88
CA VAL A 114 5.41 12.54 0.08
C VAL A 114 3.96 13.05 -0.07
N ASN A 115 3.56 14.06 0.70
CA ASN A 115 2.25 14.72 0.60
C ASN A 115 1.07 13.76 0.80
N ARG A 116 1.17 12.88 1.81
CA ARG A 116 0.12 11.89 2.13
C ARG A 116 -0.25 11.82 3.61
N ASP A 117 0.06 12.87 4.35
CA ASP A 117 -0.08 12.92 5.82
C ASP A 117 -1.48 12.53 6.27
N ALA A 118 -2.52 13.10 5.64
CA ALA A 118 -3.92 12.82 5.98
C ALA A 118 -4.32 11.33 5.84
N LEU A 119 -3.60 10.55 5.02
CA LEU A 119 -3.87 9.13 4.77
C LEU A 119 -2.90 8.21 5.52
N ALA A 120 -1.65 8.64 5.72
CA ALA A 120 -0.56 7.77 6.16
C ALA A 120 0.00 8.09 7.55
N ILE A 121 -0.30 9.27 8.11
CA ILE A 121 0.23 9.73 9.39
C ILE A 121 -0.91 10.07 10.33
N SER A 122 -0.87 9.53 11.54
CA SER A 122 -1.71 9.99 12.63
C SER A 122 -0.86 10.78 13.62
N PHE A 123 -1.21 12.04 13.81
CA PHE A 123 -0.60 12.94 14.80
C PHE A 123 -1.22 12.80 16.20
N THR A 124 -2.27 11.98 16.32
CA THR A 124 -3.04 11.80 17.56
C THR A 124 -2.95 10.40 18.14
N LYS A 125 -2.34 9.43 17.43
CA LYS A 125 -2.04 8.10 17.98
C LYS A 125 -0.91 8.16 19.00
N GLY A 126 -0.77 7.07 19.77
CA GLY A 126 0.34 6.89 20.70
C GLY A 126 1.70 6.76 20.00
N CYS A 127 2.76 6.62 20.81
CA CYS A 127 4.13 6.72 20.33
C CYS A 127 4.49 5.67 19.26
N TYR A 128 5.17 6.08 18.19
CA TYR A 128 5.73 5.19 17.17
C TYR A 128 7.16 5.58 16.79
N LEU A 129 7.90 4.63 16.20
CA LEU A 129 9.29 4.82 15.81
C LEU A 129 9.44 5.96 14.80
N GLY A 130 10.39 6.87 15.03
CA GLY A 130 10.67 7.99 14.14
C GLY A 130 9.65 9.14 14.21
N GLN A 131 8.74 9.16 15.19
CA GLN A 131 7.71 10.19 15.28
C GLN A 131 8.24 11.59 15.62
N GLU A 132 9.38 11.70 16.31
CA GLU A 132 9.91 12.99 16.76
C GLU A 132 10.20 13.96 15.59
N PRO A 133 10.93 13.55 14.52
CA PRO A 133 11.09 14.41 13.35
C PRO A 133 9.74 14.72 12.67
N ILE A 134 8.81 13.76 12.61
CA ILE A 134 7.49 13.97 12.01
C ILE A 134 6.69 15.06 12.76
N ALA A 135 6.54 14.91 14.08
CA ALA A 135 5.83 15.87 14.91
C ALA A 135 6.52 17.25 14.91
N ARG A 136 7.85 17.28 14.85
CA ARG A 136 8.60 18.54 14.79
C ARG A 136 8.36 19.29 13.49
N ILE A 137 8.34 18.60 12.35
CA ILE A 137 8.05 19.22 11.05
C ILE A 137 6.61 19.75 11.02
N ASP A 138 5.65 18.99 11.55
CA ASP A 138 4.24 19.40 11.63
C ASP A 138 4.03 20.66 12.50
N ALA A 139 4.67 20.72 13.68
CA ALA A 139 4.46 21.82 14.61
C ALA A 139 5.22 23.11 14.25
N LEU A 140 6.43 22.99 13.70
CA LEU A 140 7.39 24.11 13.61
C LEU A 140 8.13 24.18 12.28
N GLY A 141 8.03 23.13 11.46
CA GLY A 141 8.82 22.99 10.25
C GLY A 141 8.09 23.47 9.00
N ASN A 142 8.85 23.49 7.92
CA ASN A 142 8.34 23.44 6.56
C ASN A 142 9.12 22.34 5.85
N VAL A 143 8.48 21.59 4.98
CA VAL A 143 9.20 20.74 4.04
C VAL A 143 9.71 21.58 2.86
N HIS A 144 10.78 21.14 2.22
CA HIS A 144 11.40 21.89 1.12
C HIS A 144 10.60 21.80 -0.18
N TRP A 145 9.90 20.70 -0.39
CA TRP A 145 9.10 20.41 -1.56
C TRP A 145 8.01 19.41 -1.19
N TYR A 146 7.01 19.31 -2.07
CA TYR A 146 5.95 18.32 -1.96
C TYR A 146 5.86 17.52 -3.25
N LEU A 147 5.69 16.21 -3.12
CA LEU A 147 5.31 15.36 -4.23
C LEU A 147 3.92 15.77 -4.73
N THR A 148 3.84 16.04 -6.02
CA THR A 148 2.60 16.34 -6.73
C THR A 148 2.54 15.51 -8.01
N ARG A 149 1.32 15.28 -8.50
CA ARG A 149 1.06 14.84 -9.87
C ARG A 149 1.31 15.96 -10.87
#